data_AF-A0A9E6ACR6-F1
#
_entry.id   AF-A0A9E6ACR6-F1
#
_cell.length_a   1.000
_cell.length_b   1.000
_cell.length_c   1.000
_cell.angle_alpha   90.00
_cell.angle_beta   90.00
_cell.angle_gamma   90.00
#
_symmetry.space_group_name_H-M   'P 1'
#
loop_
_entity.id
_entity.type
_entity.pdbx_description
1 polymer ?
#
loop_
_entity_poly.entity_id
_entity_poly.type
_entity_poly.pdbx_seq_one_letter_code
_entity_poly.pdbx_strand_id
1 'polypeptide(L)'
;MFLKKVALAGSMTAFAATAGYACEIGARVSIVGNEFAAIQAVGAAAQECTGASVESNLTSEHQTINVAGLSGNPSEYTTAT
;
A
#
# COMPACT_ATOMS: atom_id res chain seq x y z
N MET A 1 -39.74 -17.50 5.41
CA MET A 1 -39.12 -16.21 4.99
C MET A 1 -37.98 -15.76 5.89
N PHE A 2 -38.07 -15.92 7.22
CA PHE A 2 -37.06 -15.44 8.18
C PHE A 2 -35.65 -16.02 7.94
N LEU A 3 -35.53 -17.32 7.70
CA LEU A 3 -34.24 -17.99 7.44
C LEU A 3 -33.54 -17.48 6.16
N LYS A 4 -34.31 -17.12 5.12
CA LYS A 4 -33.77 -16.52 3.89
C LYS A 4 -33.23 -15.10 4.13
N LYS A 5 -33.87 -14.32 5.01
CA LYS A 5 -33.40 -12.98 5.39
C LYS A 5 -32.12 -13.04 6.20
N VAL A 6 -32.01 -14.00 7.14
CA VAL A 6 -30.79 -14.26 7.91
C VAL A 6 -29.65 -14.72 7.01
N ALA A 7 -29.91 -15.61 6.06
CA ALA A 7 -28.89 -16.07 5.11
C ALA A 7 -28.35 -14.93 4.23
N LEU A 8 -29.23 -14.06 3.70
CA LEU A 8 -28.81 -12.91 2.89
C LEU A 8 -28.02 -11.87 3.70
N ALA A 9 -28.45 -11.57 4.93
CA ALA A 9 -27.73 -10.67 5.83
C ALA A 9 -26.35 -11.24 6.21
N GLY A 10 -26.29 -12.56 6.48
CA GLY A 10 -25.04 -13.27 6.78
C GLY A 10 -24.05 -13.22 5.62
N SER A 11 -24.50 -13.50 4.39
CA SER A 11 -23.63 -13.45 3.21
C SER A 11 -23.09 -12.05 2.92
N MET A 12 -23.89 -11.01 3.15
CA MET A 12 -23.49 -9.61 2.90
C MET A 12 -22.46 -9.13 3.93
N THR A 13 -22.58 -9.57 5.18
CA THR A 13 -21.61 -9.27 6.25
C THR A 13 -20.27 -9.97 5.99
N ALA A 14 -20.30 -11.24 5.55
CA ALA A 14 -19.09 -11.96 5.18
C ALA A 14 -18.34 -11.31 4.00
N PHE A 15 -19.08 -10.82 3.00
CA PHE A 15 -18.49 -10.09 1.86
C PHE A 15 -17.88 -8.75 2.30
N ALA A 16 -18.57 -8.00 3.16
CA ALA A 16 -18.07 -6.74 3.70
C ALA A 16 -16.80 -6.93 4.55
N ALA A 17 -16.71 -8.03 5.31
CA ALA A 17 -15.51 -8.37 6.07
C ALA A 17 -14.28 -8.58 5.15
N THR A 18 -14.45 -9.20 3.98
CA THR A 18 -13.33 -9.42 3.04
C THR A 18 -12.87 -8.16 2.29
N ALA A 19 -13.71 -7.12 2.21
CA ALA A 19 -13.36 -5.89 1.49
C ALA A 19 -12.21 -5.10 2.16
N GLY A 20 -12.04 -5.23 3.48
CA GLY A 20 -10.95 -4.58 4.22
C GLY A 20 -9.59 -5.28 4.11
N TYR A 21 -9.54 -6.53 3.64
CA TYR A 21 -8.29 -7.31 3.52
C TYR A 21 -7.57 -7.14 2.18
N ALA A 22 -8.12 -6.34 1.25
CA ALA A 22 -7.54 -6.19 -0.07
C ALA A 22 -6.22 -5.38 -0.06
N CYS A 23 -5.92 -4.63 0.99
CA CYS A 23 -4.81 -3.69 1.10
C CYS A 23 -4.10 -3.82 2.46
N GLU A 24 -3.75 -5.05 2.86
CA GLU A 24 -2.89 -5.29 4.03
C GLU A 24 -1.45 -5.55 3.56
N ILE A 25 -0.49 -4.83 4.14
CA ILE A 25 0.93 -4.97 3.83
C ILE A 25 1.66 -5.51 5.06
N GLY A 26 2.32 -6.67 4.92
CA GLY A 26 3.06 -7.33 6.02
C GLY A 26 4.52 -6.88 6.18
N ALA A 27 4.96 -5.86 5.44
CA ALA A 27 6.33 -5.35 5.46
C ALA A 27 6.34 -3.86 5.11
N ARG A 28 7.37 -3.14 5.53
CA ARG A 28 7.56 -1.74 5.15
C ARG A 28 7.62 -1.54 3.63
N VAL A 29 7.11 -0.42 3.16
CA VAL A 29 7.19 0.00 1.75
C VAL A 29 7.95 1.31 1.64
N SER A 30 8.90 1.36 0.72
CA SER A 30 9.63 2.58 0.35
C SER A 30 9.55 2.74 -1.16
N ILE A 31 8.89 3.81 -1.62
CA ILE A 31 8.67 4.07 -3.05
C ILE A 31 9.64 5.16 -3.50
N VAL A 32 10.54 4.81 -4.42
CA VAL A 32 11.45 5.76 -5.07
C VAL A 32 11.06 5.85 -6.53
N GLY A 33 10.92 7.06 -7.06
CA GLY A 33 10.50 7.25 -8.45
C GLY A 33 10.47 8.71 -8.87
N ASN A 34 10.05 8.94 -10.11
CA ASN A 34 9.85 10.31 -10.58
C ASN A 34 8.62 10.95 -9.91
N GLU A 35 8.58 12.27 -9.93
CA GLU A 35 7.49 13.07 -9.34
C GLU A 35 6.27 13.24 -10.24
N PHE A 36 6.12 12.41 -11.28
CA PHE A 36 4.94 12.49 -12.14
C PHE A 36 3.68 12.15 -11.36
N ALA A 37 2.57 12.82 -11.71
CA ALA A 37 1.28 12.66 -11.03
C ALA A 37 0.82 11.19 -10.95
N ALA A 38 1.15 10.38 -11.97
CA ALA A 38 0.85 8.96 -11.96
C ALA A 38 1.54 8.21 -10.80
N ILE A 39 2.81 8.53 -10.49
CA ILE A 39 3.56 7.86 -9.42
C ILE A 39 3.14 8.39 -8.05
N GLN A 40 2.76 9.67 -7.95
CA GLN A 40 2.13 10.21 -6.74
C GLN A 40 0.83 9.48 -6.42
N ALA A 41 0.00 9.19 -7.42
CA ALA A 41 -1.24 8.43 -7.23
C ALA A 41 -0.97 7.00 -6.73
N VAL A 42 0.09 6.35 -7.23
CA VAL A 42 0.53 5.04 -6.72
C VAL A 42 0.97 5.14 -5.26
N GLY A 43 1.76 6.16 -4.90
CA GLY A 43 2.20 6.39 -3.52
C GLY A 43 1.02 6.60 -2.57
N ALA A 44 0.07 7.45 -2.95
CA ALA A 44 -1.13 7.72 -2.17
C ALA A 44 -1.97 6.45 -1.97
N ALA A 45 -2.22 5.68 -3.03
CA ALA A 45 -2.97 4.42 -2.93
C ALA A 45 -2.27 3.38 -2.05
N ALA A 46 -0.93 3.31 -2.08
CA ALA A 46 -0.18 2.43 -1.20
C ALA A 46 -0.30 2.87 0.28
N GLN A 47 -0.34 4.18 0.55
CA GLN A 47 -0.53 4.73 1.91
C GLN A 47 -1.93 4.47 2.48
N GLU A 48 -2.93 4.17 1.64
CA GLU A 48 -4.26 3.75 2.10
C GLU A 48 -4.26 2.32 2.65
N CYS A 49 -3.25 1.51 2.34
CA CYS A 49 -3.10 0.18 2.89
C CYS A 49 -2.76 0.20 4.39
N THR A 50 -3.17 -0.85 5.09
CA THR A 50 -2.90 -1.05 6.52
C THR A 50 -1.75 -2.03 6.74
N GLY A 51 -1.27 -2.15 7.97
CA GLY A 51 -0.26 -3.16 8.36
C GLY A 51 1.20 -2.75 8.22
N ALA A 52 1.51 -1.68 7.48
CA ALA A 52 2.88 -1.21 7.31
C ALA A 52 3.01 0.31 7.25
N SER A 53 4.23 0.80 7.50
CA SER A 53 4.64 2.16 7.14
C SER A 53 4.94 2.23 5.64
N VAL A 54 4.34 3.20 4.95
CA VAL A 54 4.56 3.46 3.52
C VAL A 54 5.11 4.87 3.34
N GLU A 55 6.35 4.94 2.86
CA GLU A 55 7.05 6.20 2.57
C GLU A 55 7.32 6.33 1.07
N SER A 56 7.34 7.57 0.58
CA SER A 56 7.65 7.86 -0.82
C SER A 56 8.63 9.02 -0.96
N ASN A 57 9.62 8.86 -1.84
CA ASN A 57 10.56 9.88 -2.24
C ASN A 57 10.51 10.02 -3.77
N LEU A 58 9.71 10.98 -4.21
CA LEU A 58 9.42 11.22 -5.63
C LEU A 58 10.06 12.53 -6.06
N THR A 59 10.96 12.47 -7.06
CA THR A 59 11.78 13.62 -7.45
C THR A 59 12.20 13.56 -8.93
N SER A 60 12.50 14.71 -9.54
CA SER A 60 13.08 14.83 -10.90
C SER A 60 14.37 14.02 -11.01
N GLU A 61 15.17 14.02 -9.94
CA GLU A 61 16.49 13.41 -9.87
C GLU A 61 16.44 11.93 -9.45
N HIS A 62 15.28 11.27 -9.54
CA HIS A 62 15.09 9.90 -9.04
C HIS A 62 16.12 8.88 -9.56
N GLN A 63 16.64 9.08 -10.78
CA GLN A 63 17.69 8.23 -11.35
C GLN A 63 18.95 8.16 -10.46
N THR A 64 19.26 9.22 -9.72
CA THR A 64 20.41 9.30 -8.81
C THR A 64 20.22 8.44 -7.56
N ILE A 65 18.97 8.15 -7.18
CA ILE A 65 18.61 7.46 -5.94
C ILE A 65 18.07 6.04 -6.16
N ASN A 66 17.79 5.66 -7.42
CA ASN A 66 17.28 4.33 -7.78
C ASN A 66 18.18 3.19 -7.27
N VAL A 67 19.51 3.33 -7.36
CA VAL A 67 20.44 2.27 -6.93
C VAL A 67 20.36 2.04 -5.42
N ALA A 68 20.35 3.12 -4.63
CA ALA A 68 20.17 3.06 -3.18
C ALA A 68 18.77 2.55 -2.78
N GLY A 69 17.75 2.81 -3.61
CA GLY A 69 16.42 2.19 -3.48
C GLY A 69 16.40 0.68 -3.73
N LEU A 70 17.30 0.17 -4.60
CA LEU A 70 17.36 -1.24 -5.03
C LEU A 70 18.41 -2.07 -4.28
N SER A 71 19.35 -1.45 -3.57
CA SER A 71 20.36 -2.13 -2.75
C SER A 71 19.80 -2.44 -1.35
N GLY A 72 19.56 -3.71 -0.97
CA GLY A 72 19.08 -4.14 0.37
C GLY A 72 20.20 -4.20 1.43
N ASN A 73 20.01 -4.36 2.76
CA ASN A 73 18.90 -4.75 3.64
C ASN A 73 19.14 -4.10 5.03
N PRO A 74 18.32 -3.12 5.47
CA PRO A 74 17.26 -2.46 4.70
C PRO A 74 17.88 -1.59 3.59
N SER A 75 17.15 -1.30 2.49
CA SER A 75 17.65 -0.31 1.52
C SER A 75 17.95 1.05 2.15
N GLU A 76 18.79 1.88 1.54
CA GLU A 76 19.15 3.15 2.19
C GLU A 76 17.96 4.10 2.36
N TYR A 77 16.96 4.04 1.46
CA TYR A 77 15.66 4.69 1.65
C TYR A 77 14.67 3.85 2.45
N THR A 78 15.07 2.63 2.81
CA THR A 78 14.42 1.77 3.78
C THR A 78 14.88 2.12 5.20
N THR A 79 15.19 3.37 5.56
CA THR A 79 14.97 4.01 6.90
C THR A 79 15.48 5.45 6.80
N ALA A 80 14.59 6.44 6.91
CA ALA A 80 14.95 7.78 7.32
C ALA A 80 14.14 8.08 8.58
N THR A 81 14.82 8.15 9.73
CA THR A 81 14.36 8.94 10.88
C THR A 81 14.33 10.41 10.52
#